data_AF-A0A970PNM9-F1
#
_entry.id   AF-A0A970PNM9-F1
#
_cell.length_a   1.000
_cell.length_b   1.000
_cell.length_c   1.000
_cell.angle_alpha   90.00
_cell.angle_beta   90.00
_cell.angle_gamma   90.00
#
_symmetry.space_group_name_H-M   'P 1'
#
loop_
_entity.id
_entity.type
_entity.pdbx_description
1 polymer ?
#
loop_
_entity_poly.entity_id
_entity_poly.type
_entity_poly.pdbx_seq_one_letter_code
_entity_poly.pdbx_strand_id
1 'polypeptide(L)'
;GFDSTGDLTGGIAATGNYPGRARTPRELMEDIRLAYTLFPGRKKLNLHASYAVRTDKNKDRDSYSLEDFTPWLDFAREQGVGMDFNPTYFSHPMMDGDLSLSSPDDKKRRFWIEHGKRCREIARGFAEALGEKSVVNFWMPDGTKDTCVDTRAYRDRMTASLDEIFADRAGMELAPCALESKLFGMGVESFTVVSSEYSLGYAQSRKIMACLDAGHYHPTEAISAKITAVLAFIDRILLHVSRPVRWDSDHVVALDDETQRIMDEVVWNGCTDRVAIGLDFFDASINRLACWAIGMRNTRKALLSAFLAPAHALREAEAAGDFTRRLALLEERRTLPLGAVWNYYCLTRNVPADGQWLGKVIDYEKKVLARRG
;
A
#
# COMPACT_ATOMS: atom_id res chain seq x y z
N GLY A 1 8.79 -12.62 -2.49
CA GLY A 1 8.11 -13.44 -1.49
C GLY A 1 8.97 -14.64 -1.13
N PHE A 2 8.37 -15.65 -0.50
CA PHE A 2 8.98 -16.95 -0.18
C PHE A 2 8.33 -18.12 -0.93
N ASP A 3 7.30 -17.85 -1.72
CA ASP A 3 6.59 -18.85 -2.51
C ASP A 3 7.31 -19.23 -3.82
N SER A 4 8.18 -18.35 -4.33
CA SER A 4 9.06 -18.60 -5.48
C SER A 4 10.40 -17.86 -5.36
N THR A 5 11.42 -18.37 -6.06
CA THR A 5 12.75 -17.72 -6.20
C THR A 5 12.92 -17.02 -7.54
N GLY A 6 11.84 -16.83 -8.30
CA GLY A 6 11.87 -16.23 -9.63
C GLY A 6 11.99 -14.72 -9.62
N ASP A 7 12.16 -14.14 -10.81
CA ASP A 7 12.26 -12.70 -11.01
C ASP A 7 10.92 -11.99 -10.75
N LEU A 8 11.00 -10.70 -10.42
CA LEU A 8 9.83 -9.84 -10.27
C LEU A 8 9.23 -9.54 -11.65
N THR A 9 7.93 -9.77 -11.82
CA THR A 9 7.16 -9.49 -13.04
C THR A 9 5.84 -8.78 -12.71
N GLY A 10 5.01 -8.50 -13.71
CA GLY A 10 3.74 -7.79 -13.54
C GLY A 10 3.85 -6.26 -13.72
N GLY A 11 4.90 -5.79 -14.38
CA GLY A 11 5.08 -4.37 -14.69
C GLY A 11 5.55 -3.47 -13.55
N ILE A 12 5.96 -4.07 -12.44
CA ILE A 12 6.68 -3.41 -11.33
C ILE A 12 8.14 -3.89 -11.28
N ALA A 13 9.04 -3.06 -10.75
CA ALA A 13 10.44 -3.45 -10.57
C ALA A 13 11.11 -2.78 -9.37
N ALA A 14 11.76 -3.58 -8.54
CA ALA A 14 12.67 -3.10 -7.52
C ALA A 14 14.05 -2.81 -8.15
N THR A 15 14.39 -1.53 -8.29
CA THR A 15 15.63 -1.10 -8.93
C THR A 15 16.73 -0.88 -7.88
N GLY A 16 17.92 -1.42 -8.16
CA GLY A 16 19.09 -1.36 -7.29
C GLY A 16 19.44 -2.71 -6.65
N ASN A 17 20.70 -2.84 -6.22
CA ASN A 17 21.27 -4.10 -5.71
C ASN A 17 21.90 -3.91 -4.32
N TYR A 18 21.30 -3.07 -3.47
CA TYR A 18 21.79 -2.85 -2.12
C TYR A 18 21.78 -4.17 -1.32
N PRO A 19 22.90 -4.55 -0.67
CA PRO A 19 23.06 -5.86 -0.04
C PRO A 19 22.16 -6.05 1.18
N GLY A 20 22.18 -7.25 1.76
CA GLY A 20 21.53 -7.52 3.04
C GLY A 20 20.01 -7.68 2.99
N ARG A 21 19.41 -7.88 1.80
CA ARG A 21 17.98 -8.18 1.66
C ARG A 21 17.59 -9.39 2.53
N ALA A 22 16.43 -9.36 3.16
CA ALA A 22 15.88 -10.53 3.83
C ALA A 22 15.57 -11.62 2.80
N ARG A 23 15.92 -12.87 3.13
CA ARG A 23 15.79 -14.05 2.26
C ARG A 23 14.89 -15.12 2.86
N THR A 24 14.56 -14.99 4.14
CA THR A 24 13.70 -15.92 4.88
C THR A 24 12.64 -15.16 5.68
N PRO A 25 11.52 -15.81 6.06
CA PRO A 25 10.53 -15.20 6.93
C PRO A 25 11.13 -14.67 8.23
N ARG A 26 12.05 -15.43 8.83
CA ARG A 26 12.74 -15.04 10.06
C ARG A 26 13.58 -13.77 9.89
N GLU A 27 14.41 -13.71 8.85
CA GLU A 27 15.22 -12.52 8.55
C GLU A 27 14.32 -11.29 8.36
N LEU A 28 13.20 -11.44 7.63
CA LEU A 28 12.27 -10.34 7.38
C LEU A 28 11.55 -9.88 8.67
N MET A 29 11.09 -10.81 9.51
CA MET A 29 10.49 -10.48 10.80
C MET A 29 11.49 -9.77 11.72
N GLU A 30 12.76 -10.20 11.76
CA GLU A 30 13.82 -9.52 12.52
C GLU A 30 14.10 -8.11 12.00
N ASP A 31 14.10 -7.91 10.68
CA ASP A 31 14.23 -6.59 10.07
C ASP A 31 13.05 -5.68 10.44
N ILE A 32 11.81 -6.21 10.37
CA ILE A 32 10.60 -5.48 10.77
C ILE A 32 10.63 -5.11 12.26
N ARG A 33 11.08 -6.01 13.16
CA ARG A 33 11.23 -5.69 14.60
C ARG A 33 12.11 -4.48 14.79
N LEU A 34 13.26 -4.43 14.10
CA LEU A 34 14.13 -3.25 14.19
C LEU A 34 13.42 -2.02 13.63
N ALA A 35 12.83 -2.11 12.44
CA ALA A 35 12.13 -1.00 11.80
C ALA A 35 11.07 -0.37 12.71
N TYR A 36 10.31 -1.19 13.43
CA TYR A 36 9.28 -0.73 14.38
C TYR A 36 9.82 0.14 15.53
N THR A 37 11.11 0.02 15.86
CA THR A 37 11.78 0.87 16.86
C THR A 37 12.25 2.23 16.31
N LEU A 38 12.18 2.43 14.99
CA LEU A 38 12.69 3.63 14.31
C LEU A 38 11.61 4.70 14.10
N PHE A 39 10.33 4.40 14.36
CA PHE A 39 9.24 5.35 14.15
C PHE A 39 8.08 5.22 15.17
N PRO A 40 7.51 6.37 15.62
CA PRO A 40 6.56 6.42 16.75
C PRO A 40 5.12 6.09 16.35
N GLY A 41 4.33 5.52 17.25
CA GLY A 41 2.87 5.34 17.09
C GLY A 41 2.45 3.94 16.64
N ARG A 42 1.13 3.68 16.65
CA ARG A 42 0.55 2.39 16.23
C ARG A 42 0.73 2.15 14.73
N LYS A 43 0.89 0.89 14.36
CA LYS A 43 1.27 0.43 13.02
C LYS A 43 0.41 -0.78 12.68
N LYS A 44 0.33 -1.08 11.38
CA LYS A 44 -0.12 -2.37 10.87
C LYS A 44 0.94 -2.90 9.91
N LEU A 45 0.98 -4.22 9.76
CA LEU A 45 1.81 -4.90 8.77
C LEU A 45 0.95 -5.21 7.55
N ASN A 46 1.28 -4.67 6.39
CA ASN A 46 0.64 -5.04 5.13
C ASN A 46 1.44 -6.17 4.47
N LEU A 47 0.79 -7.31 4.20
CA LEU A 47 1.46 -8.53 3.73
C LEU A 47 0.90 -8.98 2.38
N HIS A 48 1.78 -9.43 1.48
CA HIS A 48 1.35 -10.11 0.25
C HIS A 48 1.23 -11.63 0.47
N ALA A 49 0.33 -12.28 -0.27
CA ALA A 49 0.19 -13.73 -0.22
C ALA A 49 1.46 -14.49 -0.60
N SER A 50 2.34 -13.91 -1.43
CA SER A 50 3.66 -14.48 -1.73
C SER A 50 4.60 -14.60 -0.53
N TYR A 51 4.25 -14.03 0.63
CA TYR A 51 4.99 -14.15 1.90
C TYR A 51 4.49 -15.31 2.79
N ALA A 52 3.66 -16.21 2.24
CA ALA A 52 3.25 -17.44 2.92
C ALA A 52 4.47 -18.23 3.43
N VAL A 53 4.37 -18.74 4.66
CA VAL A 53 5.36 -19.62 5.30
C VAL A 53 4.84 -21.05 5.23
N ARG A 54 4.95 -21.63 4.03
CA ARG A 54 4.37 -22.95 3.73
C ARG A 54 5.16 -24.08 4.38
N THR A 55 4.44 -25.01 5.01
CA THR A 55 4.99 -26.30 5.45
C THR A 55 4.93 -27.34 4.32
N ASP A 56 3.88 -27.32 3.50
CA ASP A 56 3.76 -28.09 2.27
C ASP A 56 4.28 -27.29 1.06
N LYS A 57 5.32 -27.80 0.41
CA LYS A 57 5.95 -27.17 -0.76
C LYS A 57 5.11 -27.27 -2.03
N ASN A 58 4.14 -28.19 -2.09
CA ASN A 58 3.29 -28.40 -3.26
C ASN A 58 2.03 -27.52 -3.24
N LYS A 59 1.70 -26.94 -2.09
CA LYS A 59 0.54 -26.06 -1.92
C LYS A 59 0.74 -24.75 -2.66
N ASP A 60 -0.17 -24.38 -3.54
CA ASP A 60 -0.08 -23.18 -4.38
C ASP A 60 -1.08 -22.09 -3.93
N ARG A 61 -0.97 -20.88 -4.51
CA ARG A 61 -1.68 -19.66 -4.13
C ARG A 61 -3.21 -19.81 -4.06
N ASP A 62 -3.79 -20.63 -4.93
CA ASP A 62 -5.23 -20.93 -4.97
C ASP A 62 -5.72 -21.83 -3.83
N SER A 63 -4.79 -22.39 -3.05
CA SER A 63 -5.07 -23.30 -1.93
C SER A 63 -4.58 -22.79 -0.57
N TYR A 64 -3.97 -21.59 -0.52
CA TYR A 64 -3.52 -20.99 0.73
C TYR A 64 -4.63 -20.84 1.77
N SER A 65 -4.22 -20.91 3.03
CA SER A 65 -5.09 -20.84 4.20
C SER A 65 -4.43 -20.04 5.31
N LEU A 66 -5.18 -19.73 6.37
CA LEU A 66 -4.64 -18.99 7.52
C LEU A 66 -3.40 -19.66 8.14
N GLU A 67 -3.34 -21.00 8.11
CA GLU A 67 -2.23 -21.78 8.66
C GLU A 67 -0.88 -21.41 8.05
N ASP A 68 -0.85 -21.10 6.75
CA ASP A 68 0.37 -20.70 6.03
C ASP A 68 0.87 -19.30 6.45
N PHE A 69 0.06 -18.58 7.23
CA PHE A 69 0.36 -17.25 7.76
C PHE A 69 0.37 -17.21 9.30
N THR A 70 0.22 -18.35 9.99
CA THR A 70 0.32 -18.43 11.45
C THR A 70 1.62 -17.81 11.99
N PRO A 71 2.81 -18.02 11.39
CA PRO A 71 4.02 -17.35 11.85
C PRO A 71 3.94 -15.82 11.80
N TRP A 72 3.21 -15.26 10.83
CA TRP A 72 2.97 -13.82 10.73
C TRP A 72 1.95 -13.32 11.75
N LEU A 73 0.91 -14.10 12.02
CA LEU A 73 -0.05 -13.82 13.08
C LEU A 73 0.60 -13.78 14.46
N ASP A 74 1.43 -14.77 14.77
CA ASP A 74 2.13 -14.84 16.06
C ASP A 74 3.10 -13.68 16.20
N PHE A 75 3.81 -13.34 15.12
CA PHE A 75 4.65 -12.15 15.06
C PHE A 75 3.84 -10.86 15.29
N ALA A 76 2.68 -10.71 14.64
CA ALA A 76 1.83 -9.53 14.79
C ALA A 76 1.30 -9.40 16.22
N ARG A 77 0.92 -10.50 16.87
CA ARG A 77 0.53 -10.54 18.29
C ARG A 77 1.69 -10.14 19.21
N GLU A 78 2.87 -10.70 18.99
CA GLU A 78 4.10 -10.37 19.75
C GLU A 78 4.41 -8.87 19.68
N GLN A 79 4.27 -8.28 18.48
CA GLN A 79 4.56 -6.87 18.24
C GLN A 79 3.38 -5.93 18.55
N GLY A 80 2.20 -6.47 18.86
CA GLY A 80 0.98 -5.69 19.14
C GLY A 80 0.51 -4.85 17.95
N VAL A 81 0.57 -5.39 16.73
CA VAL A 81 0.17 -4.69 15.49
C VAL A 81 -0.95 -5.45 14.76
N GLY A 82 -1.83 -4.71 14.09
CA GLY A 82 -2.79 -5.29 13.15
C GLY A 82 -2.13 -5.73 11.84
N MET A 83 -2.88 -6.46 11.01
CA MET A 83 -2.43 -6.92 9.70
C MET A 83 -3.39 -6.52 8.58
N ASP A 84 -2.84 -6.16 7.43
CA ASP A 84 -3.53 -5.98 6.15
C ASP A 84 -2.97 -6.96 5.14
N PHE A 85 -3.70 -7.21 4.05
CA PHE A 85 -3.39 -8.31 3.15
C PHE A 85 -3.59 -7.99 1.67
N ASN A 86 -2.91 -8.74 0.81
CA ASN A 86 -2.97 -8.57 -0.63
C ASN A 86 -2.84 -9.94 -1.31
N PRO A 87 -3.77 -10.34 -2.18
CA PRO A 87 -3.48 -11.40 -3.15
C PRO A 87 -2.26 -11.01 -4.00
N THR A 88 -1.51 -11.98 -4.50
CA THR A 88 -0.35 -11.74 -5.38
C THR A 88 -0.68 -12.26 -6.77
N TYR A 89 -1.03 -11.37 -7.70
CA TYR A 89 -1.40 -11.70 -9.09
C TYR A 89 -0.24 -11.53 -10.09
N PHE A 90 1.00 -11.76 -9.67
CA PHE A 90 2.20 -11.56 -10.49
C PHE A 90 3.32 -12.53 -10.10
N SER A 91 4.42 -12.59 -10.88
CA SER A 91 5.56 -13.49 -10.63
C SER A 91 5.13 -14.93 -10.39
N HIS A 92 4.34 -15.50 -11.30
CA HIS A 92 3.79 -16.85 -11.13
C HIS A 92 3.64 -17.61 -12.46
N PRO A 93 3.87 -18.94 -12.52
CA PRO A 93 3.67 -19.74 -13.73
C PRO A 93 2.24 -19.76 -14.27
N MET A 94 1.24 -19.50 -13.42
CA MET A 94 -0.18 -19.43 -13.82
C MET A 94 -0.57 -18.09 -14.45
N MET A 95 0.37 -17.17 -14.64
CA MET A 95 0.14 -15.98 -15.45
C MET A 95 -0.02 -16.34 -16.93
N ASP A 96 -0.81 -15.55 -17.65
CA ASP A 96 -1.02 -15.67 -19.08
C ASP A 96 -0.44 -14.46 -19.81
N GLY A 97 0.89 -14.49 -20.00
CA GLY A 97 1.63 -13.25 -20.23
C GLY A 97 1.49 -12.36 -19.00
N ASP A 98 0.92 -11.17 -19.18
CA ASP A 98 0.62 -10.23 -18.10
C ASP A 98 -0.81 -10.34 -17.56
N LEU A 99 -1.59 -11.34 -17.99
CA LEU A 99 -2.98 -11.51 -17.59
C LEU A 99 -3.14 -12.52 -16.45
N SER A 100 -4.01 -12.18 -15.49
CA SER A 100 -4.46 -13.03 -14.41
C SER A 100 -5.98 -13.25 -14.49
N LEU A 101 -6.78 -12.42 -13.82
CA LEU A 101 -8.24 -12.49 -13.75
C LEU A 101 -8.93 -12.17 -15.08
N SER A 102 -8.23 -11.57 -16.05
CA SER A 102 -8.74 -11.33 -17.41
C SER A 102 -8.18 -12.28 -18.47
N SER A 103 -7.43 -13.33 -18.07
CA SER A 103 -6.90 -14.33 -19.00
C SER A 103 -8.03 -15.02 -19.79
N PRO A 104 -7.89 -15.21 -21.12
CA PRO A 104 -8.80 -16.02 -21.91
C PRO A 104 -8.70 -17.52 -21.58
N ASP A 105 -7.63 -17.98 -20.94
CA ASP A 105 -7.50 -19.36 -20.47
C ASP A 105 -8.30 -19.57 -19.17
N ASP A 106 -9.37 -20.34 -19.27
CA ASP A 106 -10.28 -20.64 -18.17
C ASP A 106 -9.59 -21.30 -16.97
N LYS A 107 -8.55 -22.12 -17.20
CA LYS A 107 -7.83 -22.79 -16.10
C LYS A 107 -7.00 -21.78 -15.32
N LYS A 108 -6.29 -20.89 -16.02
CA LYS A 108 -5.50 -19.82 -15.38
C LYS A 108 -6.40 -18.82 -14.65
N ARG A 109 -7.49 -18.41 -15.29
CA ARG A 109 -8.45 -17.50 -14.67
C ARG A 109 -9.10 -18.12 -13.43
N ARG A 110 -9.48 -19.40 -13.47
CA ARG A 110 -10.02 -20.15 -12.33
C ARG A 110 -9.06 -20.18 -11.15
N PHE A 111 -7.78 -20.47 -11.39
CA PHE A 111 -6.74 -20.44 -10.37
C PHE A 111 -6.68 -19.07 -9.65
N TRP A 112 -6.68 -17.98 -10.40
CA TRP A 112 -6.62 -16.63 -9.83
C TRP A 112 -7.91 -16.23 -9.10
N ILE A 113 -9.08 -16.67 -9.57
CA ILE A 113 -10.36 -16.48 -8.85
C ILE A 113 -10.30 -17.18 -7.49
N GLU A 114 -9.88 -18.45 -7.44
CA GLU A 114 -9.78 -19.18 -6.18
C GLU A 114 -8.74 -18.56 -5.24
N HIS A 115 -7.59 -18.11 -5.77
CA HIS A 115 -6.59 -17.35 -5.00
C HIS A 115 -7.19 -16.10 -4.34
N GLY A 116 -7.97 -15.31 -5.08
CA GLY A 116 -8.66 -14.14 -4.56
C GLY A 116 -9.59 -14.48 -3.40
N LYS A 117 -10.38 -15.56 -3.52
CA LYS A 117 -11.26 -16.04 -2.44
C LYS A 117 -10.47 -16.47 -1.20
N ARG A 118 -9.40 -17.26 -1.36
CA ARG A 118 -8.54 -17.68 -0.24
C ARG A 118 -7.95 -16.49 0.51
N CYS A 119 -7.51 -15.45 -0.21
CA CYS A 119 -6.95 -14.26 0.42
C CYS A 119 -7.97 -13.48 1.28
N ARG A 120 -9.24 -13.46 0.86
CA ARG A 120 -10.32 -12.87 1.67
C ARG A 120 -10.56 -13.65 2.96
N GLU A 121 -10.54 -14.97 2.89
CA GLU A 121 -10.67 -15.85 4.07
C GLU A 121 -9.50 -15.68 5.04
N ILE A 122 -8.27 -15.59 4.53
CA ILE A 122 -7.06 -15.36 5.32
C ILE A 122 -7.14 -14.01 6.06
N ALA A 123 -7.49 -12.94 5.36
CA ALA A 123 -7.61 -11.61 5.97
C ALA A 123 -8.74 -11.53 7.01
N ARG A 124 -9.86 -12.22 6.77
CA ARG A 124 -10.91 -12.39 7.80
C ARG A 124 -10.33 -13.08 9.05
N GLY A 125 -9.54 -14.14 8.86
CA GLY A 125 -8.83 -14.81 9.94
C GLY A 125 -7.85 -13.90 10.68
N PHE A 126 -7.14 -13.02 9.98
CA PHE A 126 -6.30 -11.99 10.63
C PHE A 126 -7.12 -11.06 11.50
N ALA A 127 -8.25 -10.57 10.98
CA ALA A 127 -9.10 -9.63 11.70
C ALA A 127 -9.71 -10.26 12.96
N GLU A 128 -10.19 -11.50 12.87
CA GLU A 128 -10.71 -12.26 14.02
C GLU A 128 -9.62 -12.55 15.06
N ALA A 129 -8.43 -12.93 14.61
CA ALA A 129 -7.31 -13.29 15.48
C ALA A 129 -6.67 -12.12 16.23
N LEU A 130 -6.72 -10.91 15.66
CA LEU A 130 -6.08 -9.71 16.19
C LEU A 130 -7.07 -8.67 16.74
N GLY A 131 -8.36 -8.82 16.48
CA GLY A 131 -9.41 -7.90 16.95
C GLY A 131 -9.40 -6.54 16.25
N GLU A 132 -8.83 -6.45 15.06
CA GLU A 132 -8.72 -5.22 14.25
C GLU A 132 -9.05 -5.53 12.79
N LYS A 133 -9.70 -4.62 12.05
CA LYS A 133 -10.05 -4.86 10.64
C LYS A 133 -8.79 -5.15 9.80
N SER A 134 -8.89 -6.01 8.78
CA SER A 134 -7.80 -6.33 7.85
C SER A 134 -8.17 -5.95 6.42
N VAL A 135 -7.67 -4.83 5.92
CA VAL A 135 -7.93 -4.38 4.55
C VAL A 135 -7.30 -5.35 3.58
N VAL A 136 -8.06 -5.79 2.57
CA VAL A 136 -7.58 -6.65 1.48
C VAL A 136 -7.51 -5.86 0.20
N ASN A 137 -6.31 -5.56 -0.29
CA ASN A 137 -6.15 -4.79 -1.50
C ASN A 137 -5.93 -5.70 -2.72
N PHE A 138 -6.76 -5.52 -3.75
CA PHE A 138 -6.72 -6.26 -5.01
C PHE A 138 -6.07 -5.39 -6.08
N TRP A 139 -4.85 -5.76 -6.45
CA TRP A 139 -4.12 -5.19 -7.56
C TRP A 139 -3.70 -6.29 -8.54
N MET A 140 -3.94 -6.06 -9.83
CA MET A 140 -3.64 -7.02 -10.90
C MET A 140 -2.82 -6.32 -12.00
N PRO A 141 -1.83 -7.00 -12.59
CA PRO A 141 -1.01 -6.43 -13.67
C PRO A 141 -1.69 -6.49 -15.05
N ASP A 142 -2.89 -7.07 -15.13
CA ASP A 142 -3.63 -7.33 -16.37
C ASP A 142 -3.66 -6.13 -17.32
N GLY A 143 -3.07 -6.32 -18.50
CA GLY A 143 -2.95 -5.30 -19.51
C GLY A 143 -2.29 -5.79 -20.79
N THR A 144 -1.97 -4.87 -21.69
CA THR A 144 -1.23 -5.15 -22.91
C THR A 144 -0.10 -4.14 -23.12
N LYS A 145 1.03 -4.65 -23.60
CA LYS A 145 2.21 -3.85 -23.95
C LYS A 145 1.90 -2.80 -25.01
N ASP A 146 1.26 -3.24 -26.10
CA ASP A 146 0.92 -2.42 -27.26
C ASP A 146 -0.60 -2.20 -27.34
N THR A 147 -1.04 -1.41 -28.31
CA THR A 147 -2.42 -0.97 -28.54
C THR A 147 -3.42 -2.13 -28.48
N CYS A 148 -4.30 -2.08 -27.49
CA CYS A 148 -5.36 -3.07 -27.33
C CYS A 148 -6.54 -2.78 -28.27
N VAL A 149 -6.90 -3.74 -29.12
CA VAL A 149 -8.05 -3.62 -30.04
C VAL A 149 -9.38 -3.90 -29.33
N ASP A 150 -9.43 -4.96 -28.51
CA ASP A 150 -10.65 -5.39 -27.82
C ASP A 150 -10.52 -5.20 -26.30
N THR A 151 -10.56 -3.94 -25.87
CA THR A 151 -10.51 -3.58 -24.44
C THR A 151 -11.72 -4.11 -23.66
N ARG A 152 -12.84 -4.38 -24.34
CA ARG A 152 -14.07 -4.87 -23.72
C ARG A 152 -13.92 -6.31 -23.24
N ALA A 153 -13.40 -7.21 -24.07
CA ALA A 153 -13.31 -8.62 -23.69
C ALA A 153 -12.48 -8.86 -22.42
N TYR A 154 -11.40 -8.10 -22.22
CA TYR A 154 -10.61 -8.16 -20.99
C TYR A 154 -11.39 -7.67 -19.77
N ARG A 155 -12.10 -6.54 -19.91
CA ARG A 155 -12.91 -5.95 -18.82
C ARG A 155 -14.13 -6.81 -18.48
N ASP A 156 -14.76 -7.44 -19.47
CA ASP A 156 -15.87 -8.38 -19.26
C ASP A 156 -15.41 -9.60 -18.44
N ARG A 157 -14.25 -10.19 -18.78
CA ARG A 157 -13.64 -11.29 -17.99
C ARG A 157 -13.23 -10.84 -16.59
N MET A 158 -12.56 -9.70 -16.46
CA MET A 158 -12.17 -9.13 -15.17
C MET A 158 -13.39 -8.89 -14.27
N THR A 159 -14.47 -8.34 -14.83
CA THR A 159 -15.73 -8.11 -14.09
C THR A 159 -16.32 -9.41 -13.59
N ALA A 160 -16.41 -10.43 -14.47
CA ALA A 160 -16.93 -11.75 -14.09
C ALA A 160 -16.08 -12.42 -13.00
N SER A 161 -14.76 -12.35 -13.11
CA SER A 161 -13.82 -12.89 -12.12
C SER A 161 -13.95 -12.21 -10.75
N LEU A 162 -13.97 -10.87 -10.73
CA LEU A 162 -14.13 -10.10 -9.49
C LEU A 162 -15.52 -10.32 -8.87
N ASP A 163 -16.59 -10.35 -9.68
CA ASP A 163 -17.94 -10.64 -9.19
C ASP A 163 -18.01 -12.03 -8.56
N GLU A 164 -17.29 -13.02 -9.10
CA GLU A 164 -17.20 -14.34 -8.48
C GLU A 164 -16.40 -14.33 -7.16
N ILE A 165 -15.28 -13.60 -7.12
CA ILE A 165 -14.48 -13.43 -5.90
C ILE A 165 -15.31 -12.76 -4.80
N PHE A 166 -16.11 -11.73 -5.13
CA PHE A 166 -16.88 -10.93 -4.19
C PHE A 166 -18.34 -11.38 -4.01
N ALA A 167 -18.73 -12.51 -4.62
CA ALA A 167 -20.09 -13.05 -4.50
C ALA A 167 -20.45 -13.36 -3.04
N ASP A 168 -19.54 -14.01 -2.31
CA ASP A 168 -19.70 -14.17 -0.86
C ASP A 168 -19.30 -12.87 -0.15
N ARG A 169 -20.26 -12.20 0.48
CA ARG A 169 -20.02 -10.96 1.23
C ARG A 169 -19.62 -11.18 2.69
N ALA A 170 -19.57 -12.44 3.15
CA ALA A 170 -19.27 -12.75 4.54
C ALA A 170 -17.90 -12.19 4.95
N GLY A 171 -17.86 -11.56 6.13
CA GLY A 171 -16.63 -11.01 6.71
C GLY A 171 -16.12 -9.71 6.09
N MET A 172 -16.79 -9.11 5.09
CA MET A 172 -16.32 -7.85 4.48
C MET A 172 -16.29 -6.64 5.45
N GLU A 173 -17.03 -6.70 6.55
CA GLU A 173 -16.94 -5.68 7.61
C GLU A 173 -15.64 -5.79 8.44
N LEU A 174 -15.14 -7.02 8.62
CA LEU A 174 -13.89 -7.32 9.31
C LEU A 174 -12.70 -7.23 8.36
N ALA A 175 -12.87 -7.67 7.12
CA ALA A 175 -11.85 -7.67 6.08
C ALA A 175 -12.33 -6.89 4.84
N PRO A 176 -12.41 -5.55 4.91
CA PRO A 176 -12.91 -4.75 3.80
C PRO A 176 -11.94 -4.84 2.62
N CYS A 177 -12.48 -4.99 1.41
CA CYS A 177 -11.68 -5.18 0.21
C CYS A 177 -11.58 -3.87 -0.57
N ALA A 178 -10.39 -3.55 -1.08
CA ALA A 178 -10.12 -2.43 -1.97
C ALA A 178 -9.74 -2.94 -3.36
N LEU A 179 -10.17 -2.23 -4.40
CA LEU A 179 -9.70 -2.44 -5.77
C LEU A 179 -8.74 -1.32 -6.16
N GLU A 180 -7.54 -1.69 -6.59
CA GLU A 180 -6.49 -0.75 -6.96
C GLU A 180 -6.39 -0.63 -8.47
N SER A 181 -6.51 0.61 -8.96
CA SER A 181 -6.25 0.91 -10.37
C SER A 181 -4.78 1.17 -10.62
N LYS A 182 -4.34 0.96 -11.85
CA LYS A 182 -3.06 1.43 -12.36
C LYS A 182 -3.23 2.06 -13.75
N LEU A 183 -2.44 3.09 -14.04
CA LEU A 183 -2.42 3.69 -15.37
C LEU A 183 -1.67 2.80 -16.38
N PHE A 184 -0.46 2.39 -16.02
CA PHE A 184 0.40 1.54 -16.84
C PHE A 184 1.49 0.88 -15.99
N GLY A 185 2.15 -0.13 -16.54
CA GLY A 185 3.34 -0.77 -15.98
C GLY A 185 4.30 -1.22 -17.08
N MET A 186 5.52 -1.62 -16.73
CA MET A 186 6.48 -2.12 -17.74
C MET A 186 6.00 -3.43 -18.36
N GLY A 187 5.88 -3.49 -19.69
CA GLY A 187 5.25 -4.62 -20.39
C GLY A 187 3.72 -4.53 -20.54
N VAL A 188 3.08 -3.55 -19.88
CA VAL A 188 1.65 -3.25 -19.98
C VAL A 188 1.40 -1.75 -20.14
N GLU A 189 2.16 -1.13 -21.05
CA GLU A 189 2.23 0.32 -21.20
C GLU A 189 0.98 0.93 -21.86
N SER A 190 0.35 0.22 -22.79
CA SER A 190 -0.68 0.79 -23.67
C SER A 190 -2.10 0.61 -23.18
N PHE A 191 -2.35 -0.39 -22.33
CA PHE A 191 -3.68 -0.67 -21.79
C PHE A 191 -3.57 -1.43 -20.47
N THR A 192 -4.22 -0.92 -19.43
CA THR A 192 -4.44 -1.62 -18.16
C THR A 192 -5.93 -1.92 -18.01
N VAL A 193 -6.26 -3.17 -17.70
CA VAL A 193 -7.65 -3.64 -17.61
C VAL A 193 -8.39 -2.92 -16.47
N VAL A 194 -7.78 -2.88 -15.29
CA VAL A 194 -8.28 -2.17 -14.10
C VAL A 194 -7.73 -0.73 -14.12
N SER A 195 -8.27 0.08 -15.03
CA SER A 195 -8.01 1.52 -15.08
C SER A 195 -8.74 2.28 -13.96
N SER A 196 -8.45 3.57 -13.79
CA SER A 196 -9.05 4.37 -12.70
C SER A 196 -10.57 4.38 -12.74
N GLU A 197 -11.18 4.65 -13.90
CA GLU A 197 -12.65 4.68 -14.06
C GLU A 197 -13.28 3.31 -13.82
N TYR A 198 -12.60 2.24 -14.27
CA TYR A 198 -13.06 0.88 -14.03
C TYR A 198 -13.06 0.58 -12.53
N SER A 199 -11.95 0.88 -11.83
CA SER A 199 -11.84 0.63 -10.39
C SER A 199 -12.88 1.40 -9.60
N LEU A 200 -13.04 2.71 -9.86
CA LEU A 200 -14.01 3.56 -9.18
C LEU A 200 -15.46 3.10 -9.44
N GLY A 201 -15.81 2.83 -10.70
CA GLY A 201 -17.16 2.37 -11.07
C GLY A 201 -17.48 0.98 -10.49
N TYR A 202 -16.52 0.07 -10.51
CA TYR A 202 -16.66 -1.25 -9.91
C TYR A 202 -16.80 -1.14 -8.38
N ALA A 203 -15.92 -0.37 -7.73
CA ALA A 203 -15.92 -0.19 -6.28
C ALA A 203 -17.23 0.43 -5.78
N GLN A 204 -17.70 1.48 -6.44
CA GLN A 204 -18.99 2.12 -6.15
C GLN A 204 -20.16 1.14 -6.32
N SER A 205 -20.26 0.48 -7.47
CA SER A 205 -21.40 -0.42 -7.78
C SER A 205 -21.44 -1.66 -6.90
N ARG A 206 -20.29 -2.17 -6.45
CA ARG A 206 -20.18 -3.35 -5.58
C ARG A 206 -19.98 -2.98 -4.11
N LYS A 207 -20.03 -1.70 -3.73
CA LYS A 207 -19.86 -1.23 -2.34
C LYS A 207 -18.59 -1.78 -1.68
N ILE A 208 -17.48 -1.78 -2.42
CA ILE A 208 -16.14 -2.07 -1.89
C ILE A 208 -15.32 -0.79 -1.85
N MET A 209 -14.13 -0.84 -1.25
CA MET A 209 -13.23 0.32 -1.21
C MET A 209 -12.56 0.51 -2.59
N ALA A 210 -12.16 1.75 -2.87
CA ALA A 210 -11.17 2.04 -3.90
C ALA A 210 -9.80 2.22 -3.24
N CYS A 211 -8.74 1.72 -3.87
CA CYS A 211 -7.37 2.07 -3.51
C CYS A 211 -6.84 3.16 -4.45
N LEU A 212 -6.30 4.24 -3.87
CA LEU A 212 -5.63 5.31 -4.60
C LEU A 212 -4.13 5.26 -4.26
N ASP A 213 -3.34 4.71 -5.19
CA ASP A 213 -1.88 4.75 -5.11
C ASP A 213 -1.33 6.04 -5.74
N ALA A 214 -0.46 6.75 -5.03
CA ALA A 214 0.09 8.02 -5.48
C ALA A 214 0.93 7.92 -6.78
N GLY A 215 1.42 6.73 -7.14
CA GLY A 215 2.24 6.45 -8.30
C GLY A 215 1.48 5.99 -9.55
N HIS A 216 0.18 5.70 -9.41
CA HIS A 216 -0.61 4.98 -10.41
C HIS A 216 -1.38 5.84 -11.41
N TYR A 217 -1.08 7.13 -11.49
CA TYR A 217 -1.87 8.12 -12.23
C TYR A 217 -1.04 8.85 -13.32
N HIS A 218 -1.70 9.68 -14.12
CA HIS A 218 -1.05 10.42 -15.20
C HIS A 218 -0.01 11.42 -14.66
N PRO A 219 0.95 11.85 -15.50
CA PRO A 219 1.81 12.96 -15.12
C PRO A 219 1.00 14.16 -14.64
N THR A 220 1.37 14.72 -13.48
CA THR A 220 0.69 15.82 -12.77
C THR A 220 -0.65 15.48 -12.09
N GLU A 221 -1.16 14.27 -12.28
CA GLU A 221 -2.36 13.81 -11.58
C GLU A 221 -2.02 13.43 -10.13
N ALA A 222 -2.76 14.00 -9.18
CA ALA A 222 -2.51 13.90 -7.74
C ALA A 222 -3.68 13.19 -7.05
N ILE A 223 -3.39 12.30 -6.09
CA ILE A 223 -4.44 11.58 -5.36
C ILE A 223 -5.07 12.45 -4.27
N SER A 224 -4.36 13.47 -3.77
CA SER A 224 -4.92 14.46 -2.84
C SER A 224 -6.22 15.06 -3.38
N ALA A 225 -6.23 15.48 -4.65
CA ALA A 225 -7.41 16.05 -5.33
C ALA A 225 -8.58 15.06 -5.53
N LYS A 226 -8.38 13.76 -5.29
CA LYS A 226 -9.38 12.71 -5.51
C LYS A 226 -10.09 12.29 -4.23
N ILE A 227 -9.47 12.45 -3.06
CA ILE A 227 -9.92 11.88 -1.79
C ILE A 227 -11.38 12.23 -1.50
N THR A 228 -11.71 13.53 -1.44
CA THR A 228 -13.05 14.00 -1.12
C THR A 228 -14.06 13.73 -2.24
N ALA A 229 -13.62 13.72 -3.51
CA ALA A 229 -14.46 13.36 -4.65
C ALA A 229 -14.88 11.89 -4.61
N VAL A 230 -13.95 10.99 -4.30
CA VAL A 230 -14.23 9.55 -4.18
C VAL A 230 -15.07 9.25 -2.94
N LEU A 231 -14.74 9.87 -1.80
CA LEU A 231 -15.48 9.69 -0.55
C LEU A 231 -16.91 10.25 -0.58
N ALA A 232 -17.28 11.02 -1.60
CA ALA A 232 -18.69 11.41 -1.83
C ALA A 232 -19.56 10.22 -2.23
N PHE A 233 -18.99 9.16 -2.80
CA PHE A 233 -19.72 8.00 -3.35
C PHE A 233 -19.29 6.66 -2.75
N ILE A 234 -18.08 6.57 -2.21
CA ILE A 234 -17.51 5.36 -1.60
C ILE A 234 -17.30 5.62 -0.10
N ASP A 235 -17.76 4.68 0.76
CA ASP A 235 -17.74 4.88 2.22
C ASP A 235 -16.31 5.01 2.77
N ARG A 236 -15.40 4.14 2.31
CA ARG A 236 -13.99 4.11 2.75
C ARG A 236 -13.05 3.93 1.57
N ILE A 237 -11.86 4.49 1.67
CA ILE A 237 -10.80 4.30 0.68
C ILE A 237 -9.51 3.81 1.34
N LEU A 238 -8.69 3.13 0.55
CA LEU A 238 -7.30 2.83 0.87
C LEU A 238 -6.43 3.82 0.12
N LEU A 239 -5.41 4.35 0.78
CA LEU A 239 -4.34 5.10 0.14
C LEU A 239 -3.09 4.24 0.17
N HIS A 240 -2.43 4.10 -0.97
CA HIS A 240 -1.03 3.72 -1.01
C HIS A 240 -0.21 4.98 -1.26
N VAL A 241 0.43 5.48 -0.20
CA VAL A 241 1.33 6.63 -0.33
C VAL A 241 2.67 6.11 -0.84
N SER A 242 2.98 6.47 -2.07
CA SER A 242 4.21 6.14 -2.79
C SER A 242 4.82 7.42 -3.38
N ARG A 243 5.97 7.33 -4.06
CA ARG A 243 6.57 8.48 -4.75
C ARG A 243 6.93 8.11 -6.20
N PRO A 244 6.11 8.50 -7.20
CA PRO A 244 6.46 8.28 -8.59
C PRO A 244 7.59 9.22 -9.03
N VAL A 245 8.53 8.67 -9.79
CA VAL A 245 9.58 9.43 -10.47
C VAL A 245 9.44 9.14 -11.96
N ARG A 246 8.54 9.88 -12.61
CA ARG A 246 8.15 9.81 -14.04
C ARG A 246 7.31 8.60 -14.43
N TRP A 247 7.42 7.50 -13.71
CA TRP A 247 6.58 6.32 -13.81
C TRP A 247 6.29 5.82 -12.38
N ASP A 248 5.51 4.76 -12.29
CA ASP A 248 5.28 4.07 -11.03
C ASP A 248 6.54 3.33 -10.55
N SER A 249 7.44 4.11 -9.97
CA SER A 249 8.83 3.72 -9.72
C SER A 249 9.11 3.32 -8.27
N ASP A 250 8.09 3.35 -7.41
CA ASP A 250 8.15 2.87 -6.04
C ASP A 250 9.30 3.43 -5.21
N HIS A 251 9.57 4.72 -5.36
CA HIS A 251 10.57 5.38 -4.53
C HIS A 251 10.02 5.66 -3.13
N VAL A 252 10.93 5.71 -2.17
CA VAL A 252 10.59 6.03 -0.78
C VAL A 252 9.86 7.38 -0.68
N VAL A 253 8.75 7.37 0.07
CA VAL A 253 7.93 8.56 0.36
C VAL A 253 8.78 9.67 1.00
N ALA A 254 8.76 10.85 0.39
CA ALA A 254 9.41 12.05 0.89
C ALA A 254 8.41 12.91 1.69
N LEU A 255 8.90 13.84 2.50
CA LEU A 255 8.06 14.94 3.00
C LEU A 255 8.01 16.02 1.92
N ASP A 256 7.19 15.78 0.89
CA ASP A 256 7.00 16.66 -0.26
C ASP A 256 5.59 17.27 -0.30
N ASP A 257 5.33 18.08 -1.32
CA ASP A 257 4.07 18.81 -1.46
C ASP A 257 2.87 17.87 -1.56
N GLU A 258 2.95 16.79 -2.35
CA GLU A 258 1.82 15.87 -2.53
C GLU A 258 1.60 15.02 -1.29
N THR A 259 2.65 14.51 -0.65
CA THR A 259 2.53 13.79 0.63
C THR A 259 1.88 14.68 1.69
N GLN A 260 2.25 15.97 1.74
CA GLN A 260 1.60 16.92 2.64
C GLN A 260 0.14 17.17 2.27
N ARG A 261 -0.17 17.34 0.98
CA ARG A 261 -1.53 17.57 0.48
C ARG A 261 -2.47 16.40 0.73
N ILE A 262 -2.01 15.17 0.56
CA ILE A 262 -2.77 13.96 0.91
C ILE A 262 -3.22 14.03 2.38
N MET A 263 -2.29 14.31 3.29
CA MET A 263 -2.60 14.35 4.73
C MET A 263 -3.47 15.56 5.11
N ASP A 264 -3.28 16.71 4.45
CA ASP A 264 -4.15 17.88 4.62
C ASP A 264 -5.59 17.52 4.24
N GLU A 265 -5.80 16.88 3.09
CA GLU A 265 -7.14 16.47 2.63
C GLU A 265 -7.79 15.47 3.57
N VAL A 266 -7.03 14.49 4.09
CA VAL A 266 -7.54 13.52 5.06
C VAL A 266 -7.96 14.20 6.37
N VAL A 267 -7.10 15.05 6.94
CA VAL A 267 -7.33 15.62 8.27
C VAL A 267 -8.33 16.76 8.22
N TRP A 268 -8.15 17.73 7.31
CA TRP A 268 -8.97 18.93 7.30
C TRP A 268 -10.43 18.62 6.96
N ASN A 269 -10.67 17.64 6.08
CA ASN A 269 -12.02 17.24 5.69
C ASN A 269 -12.62 16.14 6.57
N GLY A 270 -12.04 15.86 7.74
CA GLY A 270 -12.61 14.92 8.72
C GLY A 270 -12.70 13.48 8.21
N CYS A 271 -11.78 13.08 7.34
CA CYS A 271 -11.80 11.77 6.67
C CYS A 271 -10.98 10.69 7.40
N THR A 272 -10.45 10.98 8.59
CA THR A 272 -9.51 10.09 9.31
C THR A 272 -10.05 8.69 9.60
N ASP A 273 -11.36 8.55 9.82
CA ASP A 273 -12.01 7.25 10.09
C ASP A 273 -12.43 6.50 8.81
N ARG A 274 -12.34 7.17 7.66
CA ARG A 274 -12.78 6.68 6.35
C ARG A 274 -11.62 6.35 5.42
N VAL A 275 -10.39 6.67 5.83
CA VAL A 275 -9.19 6.50 5.01
C VAL A 275 -8.22 5.56 5.71
N ALA A 276 -7.97 4.41 5.11
CA ALA A 276 -6.84 3.55 5.49
C ALA A 276 -5.58 4.06 4.79
N ILE A 277 -4.50 4.32 5.54
CA ILE A 277 -3.23 4.83 5.01
C ILE A 277 -2.19 3.71 5.02
N GLY A 278 -1.89 3.19 3.83
CA GLY A 278 -0.77 2.29 3.55
C GLY A 278 0.40 3.02 2.89
N LEU A 279 1.58 2.43 2.93
CA LEU A 279 2.74 2.87 2.14
C LEU A 279 3.06 1.78 1.13
N ASP A 280 3.33 2.19 -0.10
CA ASP A 280 3.81 1.29 -1.14
C ASP A 280 5.08 1.87 -1.78
N PHE A 281 6.19 1.15 -1.64
CA PHE A 281 7.48 1.47 -2.25
C PHE A 281 8.48 0.34 -2.00
N PHE A 282 9.45 0.18 -2.91
CA PHE A 282 10.47 -0.88 -2.82
C PHE A 282 11.80 -0.49 -3.49
N ASP A 283 12.36 0.65 -3.06
CA ASP A 283 13.72 1.05 -3.43
C ASP A 283 14.76 0.03 -2.94
N ALA A 284 15.40 -0.64 -3.91
CA ALA A 284 16.44 -1.64 -3.67
C ALA A 284 17.86 -1.07 -3.84
N SER A 285 18.01 0.24 -4.06
CA SER A 285 19.29 0.92 -4.24
C SER A 285 19.91 1.42 -2.93
N ILE A 286 19.14 1.48 -1.84
CA ILE A 286 19.58 1.91 -0.51
C ILE A 286 19.17 0.90 0.57
N ASN A 287 19.59 1.15 1.82
CA ASN A 287 19.26 0.30 2.96
C ASN A 287 17.73 0.24 3.21
N ARG A 288 17.15 -0.96 3.11
CA ARG A 288 15.69 -1.20 3.19
C ARG A 288 15.06 -0.81 4.53
N LEU A 289 15.80 -0.90 5.63
CA LEU A 289 15.34 -0.41 6.94
C LEU A 289 15.28 1.11 6.97
N ALA A 290 16.24 1.78 6.32
CA ALA A 290 16.20 3.23 6.14
C ALA A 290 15.02 3.63 5.24
N CYS A 291 14.71 2.88 4.17
CA CYS A 291 13.52 3.11 3.35
C CYS A 291 12.24 3.15 4.20
N TRP A 292 11.98 2.10 4.98
CA TRP A 292 10.81 2.07 5.86
C TRP A 292 10.82 3.17 6.91
N ALA A 293 11.97 3.44 7.54
CA ALA A 293 12.06 4.50 8.52
C ALA A 293 11.77 5.88 7.91
N ILE A 294 12.33 6.20 6.75
CA ILE A 294 12.11 7.48 6.06
C ILE A 294 10.64 7.61 5.66
N GLY A 295 10.09 6.63 4.94
CA GLY A 295 8.70 6.71 4.46
C GLY A 295 7.68 6.79 5.60
N MET A 296 7.82 5.95 6.64
CA MET A 296 6.93 5.99 7.80
C MET A 296 7.04 7.30 8.59
N ARG A 297 8.25 7.83 8.77
CA ARG A 297 8.45 9.11 9.47
C ARG A 297 7.90 10.28 8.66
N ASN A 298 8.14 10.33 7.36
CA ASN A 298 7.68 11.42 6.50
C ASN A 298 6.16 11.46 6.41
N THR A 299 5.51 10.32 6.19
CA THR A 299 4.04 10.22 6.19
C THR A 299 3.44 10.69 7.51
N ARG A 300 4.02 10.28 8.65
CA ARG A 300 3.55 10.75 9.96
C ARG A 300 3.86 12.22 10.25
N LYS A 301 4.96 12.76 9.74
CA LYS A 301 5.25 14.20 9.84
C LYS A 301 4.25 15.01 9.03
N ALA A 302 3.90 14.57 7.82
CA ALA A 302 2.86 15.19 7.02
C ALA A 302 1.51 15.16 7.74
N LEU A 303 1.16 14.02 8.36
CA LEU A 303 -0.06 13.89 9.17
C LEU A 303 -0.05 14.82 10.40
N LEU A 304 1.06 14.85 11.15
CA LEU A 304 1.23 15.76 12.29
C LEU A 304 1.13 17.22 11.86
N SER A 305 1.79 17.59 10.77
CA SER A 305 1.72 18.92 10.17
C SER A 305 0.28 19.31 9.81
N ALA A 306 -0.51 18.37 9.28
CA ALA A 306 -1.92 18.60 8.93
C ALA A 306 -2.78 18.90 10.17
N PHE A 307 -2.55 18.20 11.29
CA PHE A 307 -3.22 18.47 12.58
C PHE A 307 -2.79 19.79 13.23
N LEU A 308 -1.56 20.23 13.00
CA LEU A 308 -1.03 21.48 13.57
C LEU A 308 -1.32 22.71 12.69
N ALA A 309 -1.86 22.51 11.49
CA ALA A 309 -2.15 23.59 10.57
C ALA A 309 -3.26 24.53 11.11
N PRO A 310 -3.22 25.84 10.78
CA PRO A 310 -4.29 26.77 11.09
C PRO A 310 -5.51 26.58 10.16
N ALA A 311 -6.02 25.34 10.04
CA ALA A 311 -7.06 24.95 9.08
C ALA A 311 -8.35 25.78 9.22
N HIS A 312 -8.71 26.17 10.44
CA HIS A 312 -9.86 27.06 10.68
C HIS A 312 -9.66 28.44 10.02
N ALA A 313 -8.54 29.10 10.31
CA ALA A 313 -8.24 30.42 9.73
C ALA A 313 -8.07 30.37 8.21
N LEU A 314 -7.54 29.26 7.68
CA LEU A 314 -7.46 29.00 6.24
C LEU A 314 -8.86 28.92 5.60
N ARG A 315 -9.80 28.20 6.23
CA ARG A 315 -11.19 28.10 5.78
C ARG A 315 -11.95 29.41 5.89
N GLU A 316 -11.75 30.16 6.96
CA GLU A 316 -12.35 31.50 7.11
C GLU A 316 -11.88 32.44 6.00
N ALA A 317 -10.58 32.46 5.72
CA ALA A 317 -10.02 33.27 4.63
C ALA A 317 -10.57 32.83 3.26
N GLU A 318 -10.70 31.53 3.02
CA GLU A 318 -11.30 31.00 1.79
C GLU A 318 -12.77 31.39 1.63
N ALA A 319 -13.59 31.20 2.68
CA ALA A 319 -15.01 31.53 2.67
C ALA A 319 -15.27 33.04 2.48
N ALA A 320 -14.34 33.88 2.94
CA ALA A 320 -14.38 35.33 2.77
C ALA A 320 -13.83 35.82 1.40
N GLY A 321 -13.27 34.93 0.57
CA GLY A 321 -12.60 35.31 -0.67
C GLY A 321 -11.24 36.01 -0.49
N ASP A 322 -10.67 35.98 0.72
CA ASP A 322 -9.35 36.56 1.03
C ASP A 322 -8.25 35.57 0.64
N PHE A 323 -8.06 35.41 -0.67
CA PHE A 323 -7.09 34.47 -1.22
C PHE A 323 -5.64 34.87 -0.92
N THR A 324 -5.38 36.16 -0.65
CA THR A 324 -4.06 36.65 -0.21
C THR A 324 -3.73 36.11 1.17
N ARG A 325 -4.61 36.27 2.16
CA ARG A 325 -4.41 35.72 3.50
C ARG A 325 -4.34 34.20 3.48
N ARG A 326 -5.23 33.55 2.72
CA ARG A 326 -5.22 32.08 2.58
C ARG A 326 -3.86 31.58 2.11
N LEU A 327 -3.31 32.19 1.05
CA LEU A 327 -2.01 31.79 0.51
C LEU A 327 -0.86 32.11 1.48
N ALA A 328 -0.86 33.29 2.11
CA ALA A 328 0.16 33.67 3.09
C ALA A 328 0.22 32.67 4.26
N LEU A 329 -0.94 32.29 4.82
CA LEU A 329 -1.03 31.32 5.92
C LEU A 329 -0.56 29.92 5.51
N LEU A 330 -0.84 29.49 4.27
CA LEU A 330 -0.34 28.21 3.75
C LEU A 330 1.18 28.19 3.67
N GLU A 331 1.80 29.29 3.25
CA GLU A 331 3.25 29.38 3.11
C GLU A 331 3.96 29.55 4.46
N GLU A 332 3.44 30.39 5.36
CA GLU A 332 3.99 30.55 6.72
C GLU A 332 3.98 29.23 7.51
N ARG A 333 2.95 28.40 7.31
CA ARG A 333 2.86 27.06 7.90
C ARG A 333 4.11 26.22 7.61
N ARG A 334 4.70 26.31 6.41
CA ARG A 334 5.86 25.50 6.02
C ARG A 334 7.07 25.70 6.94
N THR A 335 7.13 26.85 7.62
CA THR A 335 8.22 27.23 8.54
C THR A 335 7.84 27.20 10.02
N LEU A 336 6.63 26.73 10.37
CA LEU A 336 6.26 26.49 11.76
C LEU A 336 7.21 25.47 12.40
N PRO A 337 7.36 25.46 13.74
CA PRO A 337 8.32 24.60 14.44
C PRO A 337 7.89 23.12 14.52
N LEU A 338 7.48 22.52 13.39
CA LEU A 338 7.07 21.12 13.27
C LEU A 338 8.13 20.16 13.81
N GLY A 339 9.41 20.44 13.55
CA GLY A 339 10.53 19.62 14.03
C GLY A 339 10.57 19.49 15.55
N ALA A 340 10.25 20.55 16.28
CA ALA A 340 10.21 20.52 17.75
C ALA A 340 9.08 19.61 18.26
N VAL A 341 7.88 19.73 17.67
CA VAL A 341 6.72 18.90 18.04
C VAL A 341 6.96 17.44 17.66
N TRP A 342 7.54 17.18 16.49
CA TRP A 342 7.92 15.83 16.04
C TRP A 342 8.94 15.17 16.97
N ASN A 343 9.98 15.90 17.37
CA ASN A 343 11.01 15.38 18.27
C ASN A 343 10.41 15.06 19.65
N TYR A 344 9.51 15.89 20.16
CA TYR A 344 8.78 15.62 21.38
C TYR A 344 7.87 14.37 21.25
N TYR A 345 7.19 14.21 20.12
CA TYR A 345 6.41 12.99 19.86
C TYR A 345 7.29 11.73 19.80
N CYS A 346 8.48 11.81 19.20
CA CYS A 346 9.44 10.70 19.22
C CYS A 346 9.89 10.36 20.64
N LEU A 347 10.25 11.37 21.43
CA LEU A 347 10.69 11.23 22.82
C LEU A 347 9.61 10.55 23.70
N THR A 348 8.37 11.03 23.64
CA THR A 348 7.24 10.48 24.42
C THR A 348 6.84 9.06 24.01
N ARG A 349 7.28 8.60 22.84
CA ARG A 349 7.07 7.23 22.35
C ARG A 349 8.32 6.36 22.44
N ASN A 350 9.37 6.84 23.10
CA ASN A 350 10.63 6.11 23.29
C ASN A 350 11.27 5.64 21.97
N VAL A 351 11.16 6.44 20.91
CA VAL A 351 11.85 6.21 19.64
C VAL A 351 12.83 7.34 19.35
N PRO A 352 13.90 7.11 18.58
CA PRO A 352 14.89 8.14 18.32
C PRO A 352 14.28 9.33 17.55
N ALA A 353 14.70 10.54 17.93
CA ALA A 353 14.39 11.75 17.20
C ALA A 353 15.10 11.76 15.83
N ASP A 354 14.81 12.77 15.01
CA ASP A 354 15.57 12.95 13.77
C ASP A 354 17.06 13.17 14.08
N GLY A 355 17.94 12.67 13.20
CA GLY A 355 19.39 12.65 13.40
C GLY A 355 19.91 11.51 14.27
N GLN A 356 19.05 10.79 15.01
CA GLN A 356 19.49 9.75 15.95
C GLN A 356 19.19 8.31 15.49
N TRP A 357 18.16 8.10 14.66
CA TRP A 357 17.73 6.75 14.27
C TRP A 357 18.68 6.07 13.29
N LEU A 358 19.39 6.83 12.44
CA LEU A 358 20.24 6.28 11.38
C LEU A 358 21.41 5.48 11.95
N GLY A 359 21.97 5.89 13.09
CA GLY A 359 23.03 5.14 13.77
C GLY A 359 22.62 3.71 14.12
N LYS A 360 21.36 3.50 14.53
CA LYS A 360 20.83 2.14 14.80
C LYS A 360 20.79 1.28 13.54
N VAL A 361 20.43 1.87 12.39
CA VAL A 361 20.38 1.17 11.11
C VAL A 361 21.79 0.78 10.66
N ILE A 362 22.75 1.71 10.73
CA ILE A 362 24.16 1.45 10.39
C ILE A 362 24.74 0.34 11.28
N ASP A 363 24.45 0.37 12.58
CA ASP A 363 24.92 -0.66 13.51
C ASP A 363 24.31 -2.04 13.21
N TYR A 364 23.01 -2.09 12.91
CA TYR A 364 22.36 -3.34 12.53
C TYR A 364 22.85 -3.87 11.19
N GLU A 365 23.11 -2.99 10.24
CA GLU A 365 23.69 -3.35 8.96
C GLU A 365 25.04 -4.05 9.14
N LYS A 366 25.95 -3.45 9.91
CA LYS A 366 27.26 -4.04 10.23
C LYS A 366 27.16 -5.39 10.95
N LYS A 367 26.22 -5.52 11.88
CA LYS A 367 26.10 -6.70 12.77
C LYS A 367 25.30 -7.84 12.13
N VAL A 368 24.32 -7.53 11.30
CA VAL A 368 23.33 -8.50 10.80
C VAL A 368 23.27 -8.49 9.28
N LEU A 369 22.94 -7.36 8.64
CA LEU A 369 22.65 -7.34 7.20
C LEU A 369 23.88 -7.71 6.35
N ALA A 370 25.06 -7.20 6.70
CA ALA A 370 26.33 -7.47 6.01
C ALA A 370 26.75 -8.94 6.05
N ARG A 371 26.11 -9.77 6.89
CA ARG A 371 26.36 -11.22 6.98
C ARG A 371 25.44 -12.04 6.07
N ARG A 372 24.48 -11.40 5.38
CA ARG A 372 23.48 -12.08 4.53
C ARG A 372 23.91 -12.22 3.05
N GLY A 373 25.14 -11.84 2.72
CA GLY A 373 25.63 -11.75 1.34
C GLY A 373 25.67 -10.31 0.88
#